data_AF-A0A9E1PQM3-F1
#
_entry.id   AF-A0A9E1PQM3-F1
#
_cell.length_a   1.000
_cell.length_b   1.000
_cell.length_c   1.000
_cell.angle_alpha   90.00
_cell.angle_beta   90.00
_cell.angle_gamma   90.00
#
_symmetry.space_group_name_H-M   'P 1'
#
loop_
_entity.id
_entity.type
_entity.pdbx_description
1 polymer ?
#
loop_
_entity_poly.entity_id
_entity_poly.type
_entity_poly.pdbx_seq_one_letter_code
_entity_poly.pdbx_strand_id
1 'polypeptide(L)'
;MLKFNKIRLTGFKSFVDATELTIESGLTGVVGPNGCGKSNLVEALRWAMGETSAKQMRGSGMDDVIFGGTAERPARNIAEVVLQLDNRERSAPAQFNEFEDLDVSRRIEREKGSTYRVNGKEVRAKDVQLLFADSSTGARSTAMVSQGRIGAVINAKPIQRRSLLEEAAGITGLHSRRHEAELRLRGAETNLERLEDILGTLDVQMKGLKKQARQATRYRNISDHIRKAEATLYHLRWQIATAEAEANSERLAEATTKVEELSRIAAGASTNQADAASNLPALR
;
A
#
# COMPACT_ATOMS: atom_id res chain seq x y z
N MET A 1 7.74 39.05 -2.29
CA MET A 1 8.96 38.22 -2.27
C MET A 1 9.25 37.84 -0.83
N LEU A 2 9.54 36.57 -0.56
CA LEU A 2 9.90 36.12 0.79
C LEU A 2 11.16 36.85 1.28
N LYS A 3 11.11 37.41 2.49
CA LYS A 3 12.25 38.09 3.11
C LYS A 3 12.75 37.27 4.28
N PHE A 4 14.07 37.12 4.42
CA PHE A 4 14.64 36.46 5.59
C PHE A 4 14.64 37.43 6.77
N ASN A 5 14.03 37.04 7.89
CA ASN A 5 14.02 37.83 9.12
C ASN A 5 15.06 37.32 10.12
N LYS A 6 15.25 36.00 10.19
CA LYS A 6 16.12 35.38 11.17
C LYS A 6 16.66 34.05 10.68
N ILE A 7 17.88 33.72 11.10
CA ILE A 7 18.46 32.38 11.02
C ILE A 7 18.87 31.92 12.42
N ARG A 8 18.47 30.71 12.79
CA ARG A 8 18.90 30.01 14.01
C ARG A 8 19.73 28.79 13.62
N LEU A 9 20.87 28.62 14.28
CA LEU A 9 21.84 27.56 14.01
C LEU A 9 22.11 26.81 15.31
N THR A 10 22.18 25.49 15.27
CA THR A 10 22.61 24.69 16.42
C THR A 10 23.32 23.43 15.95
N GLY A 11 24.51 23.15 16.51
CA GLY A 11 25.32 21.99 16.13
C GLY A 11 25.80 22.00 14.67
N PHE A 12 25.69 23.12 13.95
CA PHE A 12 25.99 23.22 12.52
C PHE A 12 27.42 23.74 12.30
N LYS A 13 28.31 22.87 11.81
CA LYS A 13 29.73 23.18 11.59
C LYS A 13 30.34 23.92 12.79
N SER A 14 30.84 25.15 12.60
CA SER A 14 31.43 25.97 13.66
C SER A 14 30.45 26.48 14.72
N PHE A 15 29.13 26.37 14.51
CA PHE A 15 28.09 26.84 15.42
C PHE A 15 27.64 25.72 16.35
N VAL A 16 28.40 25.49 17.42
CA VAL A 16 28.14 24.41 18.40
C VAL A 16 26.91 24.71 19.24
N ASP A 17 26.84 25.91 19.78
CA ASP A 17 25.76 26.38 20.64
C ASP A 17 24.70 27.10 19.81
N ALA A 18 23.47 27.14 20.33
CA ALA A 18 22.36 27.81 19.68
C ALA A 18 22.71 29.29 19.43
N THR A 19 22.74 29.67 18.16
CA THR A 19 23.08 31.03 17.73
C THR A 19 21.94 31.55 16.87
N GLU A 20 21.41 32.72 17.21
CA GLU A 20 20.41 33.44 16.42
C GLU A 20 21.04 34.67 15.79
N LEU A 21 20.74 34.88 14.50
CA LEU A 21 21.13 36.05 13.72
C LEU A 21 19.88 36.65 13.09
N THR A 22 19.56 37.87 13.47
CA THR A 22 18.52 38.68 12.84
C THR A 22 19.07 39.29 11.56
N ILE A 23 18.27 39.22 10.48
CA ILE A 23 18.57 39.83 9.20
C ILE A 23 17.62 41.01 9.05
N GLU A 24 18.17 42.21 9.28
CA GLU A 24 17.43 43.46 9.19
C GLU A 24 17.26 43.89 7.73
N SER A 25 16.27 44.73 7.46
CA SER A 25 16.08 45.31 6.14
C SER A 25 17.30 46.13 5.71
N GLY A 26 17.72 45.97 4.46
CA GLY A 26 18.85 46.71 3.89
C GLY A 26 20.12 45.88 3.82
N LEU A 27 21.24 46.43 4.29
CA LEU A 27 22.56 45.78 4.22
C LEU A 27 22.97 45.21 5.58
N THR A 28 22.99 43.89 5.68
CA THR A 28 23.55 43.18 6.84
C THR A 28 24.98 42.72 6.53
N GLY A 29 25.96 43.23 7.27
CA GLY A 29 27.38 42.86 7.13
C GLY A 29 27.82 41.84 8.16
N VAL A 30 28.36 40.69 7.73
CA VAL A 30 28.93 39.68 8.62
C VAL A 30 30.45 39.75 8.58
N VAL A 31 31.05 40.24 9.67
CA VAL A 31 32.49 40.48 9.78
C VAL A 31 33.13 39.59 10.86
N GLY A 32 34.43 39.36 10.74
CA GLY A 32 35.19 38.54 11.68
C GLY A 32 36.50 38.02 11.06
N PRO A 33 37.42 37.48 11.87
CA PRO A 33 38.72 36.98 11.40
C PRO A 33 38.58 35.74 10.50
N ASN A 34 39.65 35.36 9.80
CA ASN A 34 39.64 34.11 9.02
C ASN A 34 39.41 32.90 9.93
N GLY A 35 38.62 31.94 9.47
CA GLY A 35 38.30 30.73 10.24
C GLY A 35 37.17 30.85 11.27
N CYS A 36 36.62 32.04 11.56
CA CYS A 36 35.52 32.19 12.54
C CYS A 36 34.14 31.68 12.08
N GLY A 37 34.05 31.02 10.92
CA GLY A 37 32.80 30.42 10.44
C GLY A 37 31.88 31.32 9.62
N LYS A 38 32.32 32.52 9.18
CA LYS A 38 31.50 33.42 8.33
C LYS A 38 30.89 32.73 7.11
N SER A 39 31.70 31.95 6.38
CA SER A 39 31.22 31.23 5.20
C SER A 39 30.25 30.08 5.55
N ASN A 40 30.31 29.56 6.78
CA ASN A 40 29.39 28.52 7.23
C ASN A 40 27.97 29.06 7.40
N LEU A 41 27.79 30.37 7.60
CA LEU A 41 26.46 31.00 7.64
C LEU A 41 25.77 30.92 6.26
N VAL A 42 26.51 31.24 5.20
CA VAL A 42 26.01 31.14 3.81
C VAL A 42 25.70 29.70 3.43
N GLU A 43 26.51 28.76 3.91
CA GLU A 43 26.25 27.34 3.74
C GLU A 43 25.01 26.88 4.52
N ALA A 44 24.81 27.35 5.75
CA ALA A 44 23.63 27.03 6.54
C ALA A 44 22.35 27.50 5.83
N LEU A 45 22.34 28.71 5.27
CA LEU A 45 21.26 29.21 4.42
C LEU A 45 20.99 28.24 3.26
N ARG A 46 22.00 27.92 2.44
CA ARG A 46 21.87 26.97 1.32
C ARG A 46 21.31 25.61 1.75
N TRP A 47 21.80 25.12 2.87
CA TRP A 47 21.45 23.81 3.40
C TRP A 47 20.00 23.76 3.87
N ALA A 48 19.54 24.76 4.62
CA ALA A 48 18.14 24.88 5.04
C ALA A 48 17.20 25.09 3.85
N MET A 49 17.66 25.75 2.78
CA MET A 49 16.92 25.89 1.52
C MET A 49 16.91 24.62 0.64
N GLY A 50 17.47 23.51 1.13
CA GLY A 50 17.34 22.19 0.52
C GLY A 50 18.51 21.74 -0.35
N GLU A 51 19.71 22.32 -0.22
CA GLU A 51 20.91 21.77 -0.91
C GLU A 51 21.26 20.37 -0.37
N THR A 52 21.24 19.37 -1.24
CA THR A 52 21.54 17.97 -0.89
C THR A 52 22.96 17.55 -1.26
N SER A 53 23.74 18.39 -1.94
CA SER A 53 25.12 18.08 -2.31
C SER A 53 26.10 18.37 -1.17
N ALA A 54 26.67 17.31 -0.58
CA ALA A 54 27.76 17.43 0.41
C ALA A 54 28.95 18.24 -0.12
N LYS A 55 29.28 18.07 -1.40
CA LYS A 55 30.35 18.84 -2.08
C LYS A 55 30.08 20.34 -2.06
N GLN A 56 28.84 20.77 -2.29
CA GLN A 56 28.46 22.20 -2.21
C GLN A 56 28.50 22.72 -0.77
N MET A 57 28.31 21.82 0.19
CA MET A 57 28.48 22.07 1.62
C MET A 57 29.94 21.95 2.09
N ARG A 58 30.93 21.87 1.19
CA ARG A 58 32.36 21.65 1.52
C ARG A 58 32.60 20.47 2.47
N GLY A 59 31.80 19.41 2.32
CA GLY A 59 31.92 18.15 3.05
C GLY A 59 32.10 16.96 2.10
N SER A 60 32.59 15.86 2.65
CA SER A 60 32.67 14.56 1.98
C SER A 60 31.33 13.81 2.03
N GLY A 61 30.62 13.93 3.16
CA GLY A 61 29.27 13.43 3.38
C GLY A 61 28.34 14.53 3.89
N MET A 62 27.03 14.27 3.91
CA MET A 62 26.08 15.24 4.45
C MET A 62 26.21 15.37 5.98
N ASP A 63 26.66 14.32 6.66
CA ASP A 63 26.90 14.33 8.11
C ASP A 63 28.03 15.27 8.53
N ASP A 64 28.88 15.70 7.59
CA ASP A 64 29.97 16.67 7.84
C ASP A 64 29.46 18.09 8.11
N VAL A 65 28.15 18.33 7.92
CA VAL A 65 27.53 19.58 8.38
C VAL A 65 27.31 19.60 9.89
N ILE A 66 27.34 18.44 10.55
CA ILE A 66 27.26 18.31 12.00
C ILE A 66 28.60 18.65 12.62
N PHE A 67 28.60 19.41 13.71
CA PHE A 67 29.82 19.75 14.44
C PHE A 67 30.61 18.49 14.82
N GLY A 68 31.81 18.36 14.25
CA GLY A 68 32.70 17.20 14.40
C GLY A 68 33.51 17.17 15.70
N GLY A 69 33.36 18.15 16.59
CA GLY A 69 34.15 18.26 17.81
C GLY A 69 35.45 19.06 17.66
N THR A 70 36.00 19.47 18.79
CA THR A 70 37.33 20.07 18.93
C THR A 70 38.04 19.46 20.14
N ALA A 71 39.29 19.84 20.42
CA ALA A 71 40.00 19.40 21.62
C ALA A 71 39.25 19.76 22.93
N GLU A 72 38.49 20.85 22.93
CA GLU A 72 37.78 21.36 24.10
C GLU A 72 36.29 20.96 24.13
N ARG A 73 35.72 20.55 23.00
CA ARG A 73 34.27 20.32 22.88
C ARG A 73 33.97 19.01 22.15
N PRO A 74 33.11 18.13 22.72
CA PRO A 74 32.75 16.88 22.07
C PRO A 74 31.95 17.12 20.79
N ALA A 75 32.02 16.17 19.86
CA ALA A 75 31.20 16.17 18.65
C ALA A 75 29.70 16.15 18.99
N ARG A 76 28.88 16.75 18.13
CA ARG A 76 27.42 16.63 18.21
C ARG A 76 26.95 15.48 17.30
N ASN A 77 25.75 14.97 17.60
CA ASN A 77 25.06 13.99 16.76
C ASN A 77 23.99 14.62 15.87
N ILE A 78 23.66 15.89 16.10
CA ILE A 78 22.57 16.60 15.44
C ILE A 78 23.06 17.98 15.02
N ALA A 79 22.61 18.42 13.84
CA ALA A 79 22.64 19.82 13.45
C ALA A 79 21.24 20.27 13.01
N GLU A 80 20.88 21.50 13.36
CA GLU A 80 19.63 22.12 12.96
C GLU A 80 19.87 23.55 12.50
N VAL A 81 19.20 23.91 11.41
CA VAL A 81 19.13 25.28 10.90
C VAL A 81 17.66 25.62 10.71
N VAL A 82 17.24 26.74 11.27
CA VAL A 82 15.88 27.28 11.13
C VAL A 82 15.97 28.63 10.46
N LEU A 83 15.16 28.83 9.41
CA LEU A 83 15.00 30.08 8.69
C LEU A 83 13.61 30.62 8.97
N GLN A 84 13.54 31.85 9.45
CA GLN A 84 12.28 32.58 9.60
C GLN A 84 12.14 33.55 8.43
N LEU A 85 11.02 33.43 7.71
CA LEU A 85 10.71 34.21 6.51
C LEU A 85 9.44 35.05 6.73
N ASP A 86 9.46 36.30 6.28
CA ASP A 86 8.28 37.14 6.12
C ASP A 86 7.55 36.75 4.82
N ASN A 87 6.28 36.36 4.96
CA ASN A 87 5.33 36.02 3.90
C ASN A 87 4.06 36.90 3.95
N ARG A 88 4.10 38.12 4.50
CA ARG A 88 2.95 39.06 4.52
C ARG A 88 2.40 39.37 3.12
N GLU A 89 3.26 39.36 2.11
CA GLU A 89 2.88 39.56 0.69
C GLU A 89 2.24 38.31 0.05
N ARG A 90 2.07 37.21 0.81
CA ARG A 90 1.44 35.96 0.38
C ARG A 90 2.03 35.38 -0.92
N SER A 91 3.36 35.45 -1.04
CA SER A 91 4.10 34.96 -2.20
C SER A 91 4.55 33.50 -2.10
N ALA A 92 4.33 32.84 -0.97
CA ALA A 92 4.62 31.41 -0.82
C ALA A 92 3.67 30.54 -1.66
N PRO A 93 4.08 29.31 -2.03
CA PRO A 93 3.20 28.33 -2.68
C PRO A 93 1.94 28.07 -1.86
N ALA A 94 0.83 27.75 -2.51
CA ALA A 94 -0.49 27.57 -1.89
C ALA A 94 -0.46 26.68 -0.62
N GLN A 95 0.34 25.61 -0.64
CA GLN A 95 0.51 24.68 0.50
C GLN A 95 1.08 25.32 1.78
N PHE A 96 1.75 26.47 1.67
CA PHE A 96 2.39 27.18 2.79
C PHE A 96 1.88 28.62 2.92
N ASN A 97 0.92 29.06 2.10
CA ASN A 97 0.55 30.46 2.02
C ASN A 97 -0.46 30.92 3.09
N GLU A 98 -0.85 30.03 4.00
CA GLU A 98 -1.80 30.30 5.09
C GLU A 98 -1.22 31.20 6.18
N PHE A 99 0.11 31.24 6.34
CA PHE A 99 0.80 31.99 7.40
C PHE A 99 1.54 33.22 6.87
N GLU A 100 1.55 34.29 7.67
CA GLU A 100 2.32 35.51 7.39
C GLU A 100 3.80 35.36 7.73
N ASP A 101 4.12 34.48 8.66
CA ASP A 101 5.49 34.11 9.01
C ASP A 101 5.70 32.61 8.72
N LEU A 102 6.84 32.28 8.12
CA LEU A 102 7.22 30.90 7.79
C LEU A 102 8.52 30.52 8.49
N ASP A 103 8.44 29.49 9.32
CA ASP A 103 9.59 28.83 9.93
C ASP A 103 9.94 27.57 9.14
N VAL A 104 11.01 27.65 8.34
CA VAL A 104 11.54 26.51 7.58
C VAL A 104 12.74 25.95 8.33
N SER A 105 12.65 24.71 8.82
CA SER A 105 13.77 24.05 9.47
C SER A 105 14.24 22.81 8.72
N ARG A 106 15.57 22.61 8.75
CA ARG A 106 16.19 21.35 8.37
C ARG A 106 17.01 20.87 9.55
N ARG A 107 16.79 19.62 9.94
CA ARG A 107 17.50 18.94 11.01
C ARG A 107 18.13 17.68 10.44
N ILE A 108 19.39 17.41 10.76
CA ILE A 108 20.06 16.16 10.43
C ILE A 108 20.54 15.49 11.69
N GLU A 109 20.40 14.17 11.72
CA GLU A 109 21.00 13.33 12.74
C GLU A 109 21.98 12.38 12.04
N ARG A 110 23.16 12.21 12.65
CA ARG A 110 24.25 11.38 12.13
C ARG A 110 23.72 10.00 11.78
N GLU A 111 24.04 9.52 10.58
CA GLU A 111 23.60 8.21 10.04
C GLU A 111 22.07 8.02 9.85
N LYS A 112 21.24 9.00 10.24
CA LYS A 112 19.77 8.91 10.09
C LYS A 112 19.20 9.82 9.00
N GLY A 113 20.01 10.73 8.47
CA GLY A 113 19.61 11.62 7.38
C GLY A 113 18.88 12.89 7.84
N SER A 114 18.32 13.64 6.88
CA SER A 114 17.70 14.96 7.12
C SER A 114 16.19 14.88 7.21
N THR A 115 15.62 15.56 8.21
CA THR A 115 14.19 15.87 8.34
C THR A 115 13.96 17.34 8.02
N TYR A 116 12.88 17.64 7.28
CA TYR A 116 12.50 19.00 6.92
C TYR A 116 11.16 19.34 7.56
N ARG A 117 11.02 20.56 8.08
CA ARG A 117 9.76 21.04 8.64
C ARG A 117 9.45 22.45 8.16
N VAL A 118 8.17 22.74 7.98
CA VAL A 118 7.66 24.10 7.74
C VAL A 118 6.56 24.35 8.77
N ASN A 119 6.70 25.40 9.58
CA ASN A 119 5.81 25.72 10.70
C ASN A 119 5.54 24.50 11.62
N GLY A 120 6.61 23.75 11.91
CA GLY A 120 6.56 22.56 12.77
C GLY A 120 6.02 21.28 12.12
N LYS A 121 5.36 21.36 10.94
CA LYS A 121 4.89 20.18 10.20
C LYS A 121 6.01 19.58 9.36
N GLU A 122 6.17 18.26 9.41
CA GLU A 122 7.15 17.56 8.59
C GLU A 122 6.74 17.57 7.11
N VAL A 123 7.67 17.94 6.24
CA VAL A 123 7.46 18.07 4.80
C VAL A 123 8.59 17.36 4.05
N ARG A 124 8.39 17.09 2.75
CA ARG A 124 9.44 16.47 1.95
C ARG A 124 10.49 17.51 1.58
N ALA A 125 11.74 17.06 1.44
CA ALA A 125 12.84 17.90 0.97
C ALA A 125 12.49 18.66 -0.32
N LYS A 126 11.78 18.00 -1.24
CA LYS A 126 11.33 18.56 -2.52
C LYS A 126 10.35 19.72 -2.34
N ASP A 127 9.48 19.67 -1.33
CA ASP A 127 8.49 20.73 -1.09
C ASP A 127 9.19 22.02 -0.60
N VAL A 128 10.24 21.87 0.21
CA VAL A 128 11.10 22.99 0.63
C VAL A 128 11.92 23.54 -0.53
N GLN A 129 12.48 22.68 -1.39
CA GLN A 129 13.18 23.12 -2.59
C GLN A 129 12.26 23.93 -3.52
N LEU A 130 11.02 23.50 -3.70
CA LEU A 130 10.04 24.20 -4.53
C LEU A 130 9.66 25.57 -3.94
N LEU A 131 9.45 25.65 -2.62
CA LEU A 131 9.17 26.90 -1.90
C LEU A 131 10.21 28.00 -2.23
N PHE A 132 11.49 27.67 -2.17
CA PHE A 132 12.54 28.65 -2.47
C PHE A 132 12.82 28.84 -3.97
N ALA A 133 12.55 27.82 -4.81
CA ALA A 133 12.67 27.94 -6.26
C ALA A 133 11.67 28.93 -6.85
N ASP A 134 10.41 28.91 -6.41
CA ASP A 134 9.37 29.84 -6.86
C ASP A 134 9.62 31.27 -6.37
N SER A 135 10.32 31.43 -5.25
CA SER A 135 10.71 32.74 -4.71
C SER A 135 12.02 33.27 -5.30
N SER A 136 12.58 32.63 -6.33
CA SER A 136 13.89 32.95 -6.93
C SER A 136 15.05 33.04 -5.93
N THR A 137 14.89 32.41 -4.76
CA THR A 137 15.81 32.51 -3.62
C THR A 137 16.32 31.13 -3.21
N GLY A 138 16.29 30.16 -4.13
CA GLY A 138 16.72 28.78 -3.91
C GLY A 138 18.18 28.62 -3.48
N ALA A 139 18.52 27.45 -2.94
CA ALA A 139 19.89 27.11 -2.54
C ALA A 139 20.96 27.26 -3.64
N ARG A 140 20.52 27.23 -4.91
CA ARG A 140 21.37 27.39 -6.10
C ARG A 140 21.18 28.73 -6.81
N SER A 141 20.44 29.65 -6.20
CA SER A 141 20.11 30.93 -6.81
C SER A 141 21.37 31.73 -7.15
N THR A 142 21.31 32.44 -8.28
CA THR A 142 22.23 33.49 -8.70
C THR A 142 22.39 34.61 -7.68
N ALA A 143 21.38 34.86 -6.84
CA ALA A 143 21.45 35.82 -5.75
C ALA A 143 22.46 35.41 -4.66
N MET A 144 22.81 34.13 -4.57
CA MET A 144 23.83 33.64 -3.65
C MET A 144 25.18 33.41 -4.35
N VAL A 145 26.08 34.37 -4.15
CA VAL A 145 27.44 34.31 -4.69
C VAL A 145 28.38 33.72 -3.63
N SER A 146 28.83 32.48 -3.85
CA SER A 146 29.89 31.86 -3.05
C SER A 146 31.27 32.17 -3.61
N GLN A 147 32.31 31.91 -2.83
CA GLN A 147 33.70 32.00 -3.29
C GLN A 147 33.90 31.17 -4.56
N GLY A 148 34.55 31.74 -5.57
CA GLY A 148 34.80 31.09 -6.87
C GLY A 148 33.60 31.02 -7.82
N ARG A 149 32.39 31.39 -7.39
CA ARG A 149 31.18 31.32 -8.23
C ARG A 149 31.26 32.25 -9.45
N ILE A 150 31.81 33.44 -9.28
CA ILE A 150 31.96 34.43 -10.36
C ILE A 150 32.83 33.85 -11.50
N GLY A 151 33.98 33.27 -11.16
CA GLY A 151 34.85 32.61 -12.14
C GLY A 151 34.16 31.42 -12.83
N ALA A 152 33.37 30.64 -12.08
CA ALA A 152 32.60 29.54 -12.64
C ALA A 152 31.51 30.00 -13.64
N VAL A 153 30.86 31.14 -13.38
CA VAL A 153 29.88 31.74 -14.30
C VAL A 153 30.55 32.22 -15.59
N ILE A 154 31.71 32.88 -15.49
CA ILE A 154 32.49 33.33 -16.65
C ILE A 154 32.87 32.15 -17.54
N ASN A 155 33.35 31.05 -16.95
CA ASN A 155 33.78 29.85 -17.67
C ASN A 155 32.64 28.88 -18.02
N ALA A 156 31.39 29.18 -17.67
CA ALA A 156 30.27 28.28 -17.87
C ALA A 156 29.96 28.06 -19.36
N LYS A 157 29.67 26.81 -19.73
CA LYS A 157 29.23 26.43 -21.09
C LYS A 157 27.86 27.05 -21.41
N PRO A 158 27.48 27.23 -22.70
CA PRO A 158 26.20 27.82 -23.08
C PRO A 158 24.98 27.19 -22.39
N ILE A 159 24.94 25.86 -22.26
CA ILE A 159 23.87 25.13 -21.56
C ILE A 159 23.78 25.53 -20.08
N GLN A 160 24.92 25.69 -19.41
CA GLN A 160 24.97 26.10 -18.00
C GLN A 160 24.61 27.59 -17.83
N ARG A 161 24.94 28.43 -18.82
CA ARG A 161 24.51 29.84 -18.81
C ARG A 161 23.02 29.99 -19.04
N ARG A 162 22.42 29.14 -19.90
CA ARG A 162 20.98 29.12 -20.14
C ARG A 162 20.20 28.96 -18.83
N SER A 163 20.59 28.03 -17.95
CA SER A 163 19.88 27.86 -16.67
C SER A 163 19.95 29.11 -15.78
N LEU A 164 21.05 29.88 -15.84
CA LEU A 164 21.18 31.15 -15.11
C LEU A 164 20.22 32.21 -15.68
N LEU A 165 20.07 32.26 -17.01
CA LEU A 165 19.13 33.16 -17.67
C LEU A 165 17.67 32.78 -17.39
N GLU A 166 17.35 31.49 -17.40
CA GLU A 166 16.02 30.98 -17.06
C GLU A 166 15.65 31.29 -15.59
N GLU A 167 16.63 31.25 -14.70
CA GLU A 167 16.46 31.66 -13.30
C GLU A 167 16.24 33.17 -13.19
N ALA A 168 17.04 33.98 -13.88
CA ALA A 168 16.88 35.44 -13.91
C ALA A 168 15.54 35.86 -14.53
N ALA A 169 15.01 35.09 -15.48
CA ALA A 169 13.70 35.28 -16.08
C ALA A 169 12.54 34.77 -15.19
N GLY A 170 12.83 34.11 -14.06
CA GLY A 170 11.83 33.59 -13.13
C GLY A 170 11.05 32.38 -13.64
N ILE A 171 11.51 31.70 -14.70
CA ILE A 171 10.77 30.58 -15.32
C ILE A 171 11.20 29.19 -14.82
N THR A 172 12.24 29.10 -13.97
CA THR A 172 12.73 27.83 -13.43
C THR A 172 11.65 27.07 -12.65
N GLY A 173 10.85 27.75 -11.82
CA GLY A 173 9.75 27.15 -11.08
C GLY A 173 8.63 26.61 -11.98
N LEU A 174 8.32 27.33 -13.07
CA LEU A 174 7.36 26.88 -14.09
C LEU A 174 7.82 25.60 -14.78
N HIS A 175 9.09 25.54 -15.21
CA HIS A 175 9.66 24.33 -15.82
C HIS A 175 9.65 23.13 -14.87
N SER A 176 10.01 23.34 -13.59
CA SER A 176 9.99 22.29 -12.58
C SER A 176 8.58 21.74 -12.35
N ARG A 177 7.58 22.62 -12.22
CA ARG A 177 6.16 22.24 -12.08
C ARG A 177 5.64 21.50 -13.31
N ARG A 178 5.97 21.96 -14.52
CA ARG A 178 5.56 21.29 -15.77
C ARG A 178 6.11 19.87 -15.82
N HIS A 179 7.40 19.71 -15.54
CA HIS A 179 8.04 18.40 -15.54
C HIS A 179 7.44 17.46 -14.48
N GLU A 180 7.11 17.98 -13.30
CA GLU A 180 6.43 17.20 -12.26
C GLU A 180 5.01 16.79 -12.66
N ALA A 181 4.26 17.70 -13.28
CA ALA A 181 2.92 17.39 -13.80
C ALA A 181 2.99 16.32 -14.91
N GLU A 182 3.95 16.42 -15.83
CA GLU A 182 4.22 15.41 -16.86
C GLU A 182 4.55 14.04 -16.23
N LEU A 183 5.38 14.01 -15.19
CA LEU A 183 5.74 12.77 -14.51
C LEU A 183 4.55 12.13 -13.79
N ARG A 184 3.71 12.94 -13.14
CA ARG A 184 2.46 12.48 -12.51
C ARG A 184 1.45 11.96 -13.53
N LEU A 185 1.33 12.65 -14.67
CA LEU A 185 0.46 12.24 -15.76
C LEU A 185 0.87 10.87 -16.30
N ARG A 186 2.16 10.67 -16.62
CA ARG A 186 2.67 9.37 -17.06
C ARG A 186 2.43 8.27 -16.04
N GLY A 187 2.63 8.56 -14.75
CA GLY A 187 2.33 7.61 -13.68
C GLY A 187 0.84 7.23 -13.63
N ALA A 188 -0.06 8.18 -13.87
CA ALA A 188 -1.49 7.91 -13.96
C ALA A 188 -1.87 7.09 -15.19
N GLU A 189 -1.26 7.38 -16.35
CA GLU A 189 -1.45 6.62 -17.60
C GLU A 189 -1.04 5.15 -17.42
N THR A 190 0.14 4.88 -16.87
CA THR A 190 0.59 3.50 -16.59
C THR A 190 -0.32 2.77 -15.60
N ASN A 191 -0.86 3.48 -14.60
CA ASN A 191 -1.81 2.88 -13.67
C ASN A 191 -3.14 2.53 -14.36
N LEU A 192 -3.58 3.35 -15.32
CA LEU A 192 -4.80 3.10 -16.09
C LEU A 192 -4.64 1.87 -16.98
N GLU A 193 -3.52 1.75 -17.70
CA GLU A 193 -3.21 0.56 -18.52
C GLU A 193 -3.28 -0.72 -17.68
N ARG A 194 -2.70 -0.71 -16.47
CA ARG A 194 -2.78 -1.86 -15.55
C ARG A 194 -4.21 -2.17 -15.10
N LEU A 195 -5.06 -1.15 -14.91
CA LEU A 195 -6.45 -1.37 -14.55
C LEU A 195 -7.25 -2.01 -15.69
N GLU A 196 -6.97 -1.61 -16.94
CA GLU A 196 -7.56 -2.21 -18.13
C GLU A 196 -7.22 -3.70 -18.23
N ASP A 197 -5.97 -4.08 -17.99
CA ASP A 197 -5.54 -5.48 -17.94
C ASP A 197 -6.32 -6.27 -16.88
N ILE A 198 -6.44 -5.72 -15.65
CA ILE A 198 -7.18 -6.36 -14.57
C ILE A 198 -8.66 -6.55 -14.95
N LEU A 199 -9.29 -5.53 -15.52
CA LEU A 199 -10.67 -5.62 -16.01
C LEU A 199 -10.83 -6.72 -17.07
N GLY A 200 -9.87 -6.84 -17.98
CA GLY A 200 -9.83 -7.92 -18.96
C GLY A 200 -9.79 -9.31 -18.31
N THR A 201 -8.94 -9.50 -17.28
CA THR A 201 -8.88 -10.77 -16.55
C THR A 201 -10.17 -11.09 -15.79
N LEU A 202 -10.81 -10.09 -15.18
CA LEU A 202 -12.06 -10.25 -14.45
C LEU A 202 -13.22 -10.61 -15.37
N ASP A 203 -13.29 -10.04 -16.58
CA ASP A 203 -14.32 -10.39 -17.57
C ASP A 203 -14.21 -11.87 -18.00
N VAL A 204 -13.00 -12.37 -18.22
CA VAL A 204 -12.76 -13.80 -18.53
C VAL A 204 -13.21 -14.69 -17.37
N GLN A 205 -12.86 -14.34 -16.14
CA GLN A 205 -13.29 -15.09 -14.95
C GLN A 205 -14.83 -15.09 -14.80
N MET A 206 -15.46 -13.93 -14.98
CA MET A 206 -16.92 -13.78 -14.93
C MET A 206 -17.61 -14.66 -15.96
N LYS A 207 -17.11 -14.69 -17.21
CA LYS A 207 -17.64 -15.56 -18.27
C LYS A 207 -17.53 -17.03 -17.88
N GLY A 208 -16.41 -17.44 -17.28
CA GLY A 208 -16.20 -18.79 -16.74
C GLY A 208 -17.23 -19.16 -15.66
N LEU A 209 -17.38 -18.30 -14.65
CA LEU A 209 -18.34 -18.49 -13.56
C LEU A 209 -19.79 -18.55 -14.07
N LYS A 210 -20.15 -17.72 -15.06
CA LYS A 210 -21.49 -17.75 -15.67
C LYS A 210 -21.78 -19.07 -16.36
N LYS A 211 -20.78 -19.68 -17.01
CA LYS A 211 -20.91 -21.02 -17.62
C LYS A 211 -21.10 -22.10 -16.54
N GLN A 212 -20.30 -22.05 -15.46
CA GLN A 212 -20.41 -22.99 -14.35
C GLN A 212 -21.79 -22.90 -13.66
N ALA A 213 -22.29 -21.68 -13.42
CA ALA A 213 -23.62 -21.47 -12.84
C ALA A 213 -24.74 -22.09 -13.70
N ARG A 214 -24.67 -21.94 -15.02
CA ARG A 214 -25.61 -22.59 -15.96
C ARG A 214 -25.53 -24.12 -15.90
N GLN A 215 -24.32 -24.67 -15.85
CA GLN A 215 -24.11 -26.11 -15.73
C GLN A 215 -24.67 -26.67 -14.41
N ALA A 216 -24.41 -25.99 -13.29
CA ALA A 216 -24.93 -26.37 -11.98
C ALA A 216 -26.46 -26.33 -11.91
N THR A 217 -27.07 -25.31 -12.52
CA THR A 217 -28.54 -25.20 -12.61
C THR A 217 -29.13 -26.34 -13.44
N ARG A 218 -28.53 -26.64 -14.60
CA ARG A 218 -28.97 -27.76 -15.45
C ARG A 218 -28.82 -29.11 -14.73
N TYR A 219 -27.72 -29.31 -14.03
CA TYR A 219 -27.49 -30.51 -13.22
C TYR A 219 -28.58 -30.68 -12.16
N ARG A 220 -28.87 -29.64 -11.36
CA ARG A 220 -29.95 -29.68 -10.36
C ARG A 220 -31.29 -30.09 -10.97
N ASN A 221 -31.69 -29.44 -12.06
CA ASN A 221 -32.97 -29.75 -12.71
C ASN A 221 -33.05 -31.21 -13.16
N ILE A 222 -31.98 -31.71 -13.80
CA ILE A 222 -31.93 -33.12 -14.26
C ILE A 222 -31.93 -34.08 -13.06
N SER A 223 -31.15 -33.80 -12.02
CA SER A 223 -31.12 -34.61 -10.80
C SER A 223 -32.49 -34.67 -10.11
N ASP A 224 -33.24 -33.58 -10.09
CA ASP A 224 -34.59 -33.56 -9.54
C ASP A 224 -35.56 -34.40 -10.37
N HIS A 225 -35.44 -34.37 -11.70
CA HIS A 225 -36.22 -35.25 -12.59
C HIS A 225 -35.88 -36.73 -12.38
N ILE A 226 -34.58 -37.06 -12.29
CA ILE A 226 -34.12 -38.44 -12.02
C ILE A 226 -34.68 -38.91 -10.68
N ARG A 227 -34.53 -38.12 -9.61
CA ARG A 227 -35.01 -38.49 -8.27
C ARG A 227 -36.52 -38.73 -8.25
N LYS A 228 -37.30 -37.91 -8.96
CA LYS A 228 -38.76 -38.12 -9.11
C LYS A 228 -39.07 -39.42 -9.86
N ALA A 229 -38.37 -39.69 -10.95
CA ALA A 229 -38.58 -40.92 -11.72
C ALA A 229 -38.20 -42.18 -10.93
N GLU A 230 -37.07 -42.14 -10.21
CA GLU A 230 -36.64 -43.21 -9.31
C GLU A 230 -37.64 -43.46 -8.19
N ALA A 231 -38.12 -42.40 -7.52
CA ALA A 231 -39.14 -42.52 -6.47
C ALA A 231 -40.43 -43.18 -7.01
N THR A 232 -40.90 -42.78 -8.20
CA THR A 232 -42.05 -43.40 -8.85
C THR A 232 -41.80 -44.88 -9.19
N LEU A 233 -40.63 -45.21 -9.73
CA LEU A 233 -40.25 -46.58 -10.05
C LEU A 233 -40.23 -47.47 -8.78
N TYR A 234 -39.61 -46.97 -7.71
CA TYR A 234 -39.56 -47.70 -6.44
C TYR A 234 -40.94 -47.88 -5.82
N HIS A 235 -41.81 -46.87 -5.92
CA HIS A 235 -43.19 -46.99 -5.45
C HIS A 235 -43.97 -48.08 -6.21
N LEU A 236 -43.88 -48.10 -7.54
CA LEU A 236 -44.53 -49.14 -8.36
C LEU A 236 -44.00 -50.54 -8.05
N ARG A 237 -42.67 -50.69 -7.89
CA ARG A 237 -42.06 -51.97 -7.50
C ARG A 237 -42.53 -52.41 -6.12
N TRP A 238 -42.64 -51.50 -5.17
CA TRP A 238 -43.15 -51.79 -3.84
C TRP A 238 -44.62 -52.25 -3.89
N GLN A 239 -45.47 -51.60 -4.68
CA GLN A 239 -46.86 -52.02 -4.87
C GLN A 239 -46.97 -53.44 -5.43
N ILE A 240 -46.20 -53.76 -6.47
CA ILE A 240 -46.17 -55.11 -7.07
C ILE A 240 -45.70 -56.14 -6.03
N ALA A 241 -44.58 -55.86 -5.36
CA ALA A 241 -44.03 -56.77 -4.34
C ALA A 241 -44.99 -56.98 -3.16
N THR A 242 -45.74 -55.95 -2.78
CA THR A 242 -46.75 -56.05 -1.70
C THR A 242 -47.92 -56.93 -2.13
N ALA A 243 -48.45 -56.72 -3.34
CA ALA A 243 -49.52 -57.56 -3.88
C ALA A 243 -49.09 -59.04 -4.06
N GLU A 244 -47.85 -59.27 -4.52
CA GLU A 244 -47.28 -60.62 -4.59
C GLU A 244 -47.11 -61.26 -3.21
N ALA A 245 -46.69 -60.49 -2.21
CA ALA A 245 -46.56 -60.97 -0.83
C ALA A 245 -47.92 -61.34 -0.23
N GLU A 246 -48.95 -60.50 -0.45
CA GLU A 246 -50.33 -60.77 -0.02
C GLU A 246 -50.86 -62.05 -0.68
N ALA A 247 -50.76 -62.17 -2.01
CA ALA A 247 -51.21 -63.37 -2.73
C ALA A 247 -50.46 -64.65 -2.29
N ASN A 248 -49.15 -64.55 -2.02
CA ASN A 248 -48.39 -65.68 -1.50
C ASN A 248 -48.78 -66.02 -0.06
N SER A 249 -49.16 -65.04 0.76
CA SER A 249 -49.64 -65.28 2.13
C SER A 249 -50.99 -65.99 2.14
N GLU A 250 -51.91 -65.63 1.23
CA GLU A 250 -53.20 -66.32 1.06
C GLU A 250 -52.98 -67.77 0.62
N ARG A 251 -52.13 -67.99 -0.40
CA ARG A 251 -51.77 -69.34 -0.86
C ARG A 251 -51.12 -70.18 0.23
N LEU A 252 -50.26 -69.57 1.05
CA LEU A 252 -49.65 -70.24 2.19
C LEU A 252 -50.72 -70.65 3.22
N ALA A 253 -51.66 -69.75 3.53
CA ALA A 253 -52.75 -70.02 4.48
C ALA A 253 -53.67 -71.16 4.00
N GLU A 254 -54.01 -71.18 2.71
CA GLU A 254 -54.76 -72.29 2.10
C GLU A 254 -53.97 -73.61 2.18
N ALA A 255 -52.68 -73.59 1.84
CA ALA A 255 -51.82 -74.76 1.90
C ALA A 255 -51.66 -75.29 3.34
N THR A 256 -51.47 -74.42 4.34
CA THR A 256 -51.40 -74.83 5.75
C THR A 256 -52.72 -75.43 6.22
N THR A 257 -53.86 -74.84 5.85
CA THR A 257 -55.18 -75.41 6.18
C THR A 257 -55.33 -76.82 5.61
N LYS A 258 -54.89 -77.03 4.37
CA LYS A 258 -54.95 -78.34 3.70
C LYS A 258 -53.99 -79.36 4.32
N VAL A 259 -52.80 -78.93 4.72
CA VAL A 259 -51.86 -79.77 5.48
C VAL A 259 -52.47 -80.17 6.82
N GLU A 260 -53.09 -79.26 7.57
CA GLU A 260 -53.76 -79.56 8.84
C GLU A 260 -54.92 -80.55 8.69
N GLU A 261 -55.72 -80.42 7.62
CA GLU A 261 -56.78 -81.38 7.29
C GLU A 261 -56.21 -82.77 6.99
N LEU A 262 -55.23 -82.86 6.08
CA LEU A 262 -54.61 -84.14 5.70
C LEU A 262 -53.86 -84.78 6.87
N SER A 263 -53.19 -83.99 7.72
CA SER A 263 -52.55 -84.47 8.94
C SER A 263 -53.57 -85.04 9.93
N ARG A 264 -54.75 -84.42 10.08
CA ARG A 264 -55.85 -84.99 10.89
C ARG A 264 -56.34 -86.32 10.34
N ILE A 265 -56.54 -86.43 9.03
CA ILE A 265 -56.97 -87.67 8.38
C ILE A 265 -55.91 -88.76 8.56
N ALA A 266 -54.64 -88.44 8.33
CA ALA A 266 -53.52 -89.38 8.49
C ALA A 266 -53.39 -89.84 9.95
N ALA A 267 -53.52 -88.94 10.92
CA ALA A 267 -53.53 -89.28 12.34
C ALA A 267 -54.67 -90.24 12.68
N GLY A 268 -55.89 -89.94 12.24
CA GLY A 268 -57.06 -90.83 12.44
C GLY A 268 -56.89 -92.19 11.77
N ALA A 269 -56.36 -92.23 10.54
CA ALA A 269 -56.04 -93.48 9.84
C ALA A 269 -54.96 -94.30 10.57
N SER A 270 -53.94 -93.62 11.14
CA SER A 270 -52.90 -94.26 11.95
C SER A 270 -53.45 -94.84 13.25
N THR A 271 -54.36 -94.14 13.93
CA THR A 271 -55.11 -94.67 15.09
C THR A 271 -55.90 -95.91 14.70
N ASN A 272 -56.68 -95.85 13.62
CA ASN A 272 -57.45 -97.00 13.14
C ASN A 272 -56.56 -98.19 12.76
N GLN A 273 -55.39 -97.93 12.17
CA GLN A 273 -54.40 -98.97 11.85
C GLN A 273 -53.84 -99.60 13.13
N ALA A 274 -53.50 -98.80 14.15
CA ALA A 274 -53.01 -99.29 15.43
C ALA A 274 -54.07 -100.13 16.17
N ASP A 275 -55.33 -99.69 16.16
CA ASP A 275 -56.47 -100.43 16.71
C ASP A 275 -56.68 -101.76 15.98
N ALA A 276 -56.63 -101.76 14.64
CA ALA A 276 -56.70 -102.98 13.84
C ALA A 276 -55.53 -103.94 14.12
N ALA A 277 -54.31 -103.40 14.29
CA ALA A 277 -53.12 -104.18 14.66
C ALA A 277 -53.23 -104.80 16.05
N SER A 278 -53.85 -104.10 17.01
CA SER A 278 -54.09 -104.62 18.37
C SER A 278 -55.11 -105.76 18.41
N ASN A 279 -56.01 -105.82 17.42
CA ASN A 279 -57.05 -106.84 17.29
C ASN A 279 -56.62 -108.05 16.44
N LEU A 280 -55.40 -108.07 15.90
CA LEU A 280 -54.85 -109.22 15.19
C LEU A 280 -54.29 -110.26 16.19
N PRO A 281 -54.70 -111.54 16.11
CA PRO A 281 -54.15 -112.58 16.99
C PRO A 281 -52.65 -112.77 16.72
N ALA A 282 -51.88 -113.05 17.78
CA ALA A 282 -50.45 -113.26 17.69
C ALA A 282 -50.13 -114.39 16.69
N LEU A 283 -49.33 -114.08 15.67
CA LEU A 283 -48.82 -115.09 14.72
C LEU A 283 -47.70 -115.90 15.37
N ARG A 284 -48.10 -116.85 16.23
CA ARG A 284 -47.58 -118.22 16.38
C ARG A 284 -48.46 -119.02 17.34
#